data_AF-A0A9E3IGF0-F1
#
_entry.id   AF-A0A9E3IGF0-F1
#
_cell.length_a   1.000
_cell.length_b   1.000
_cell.length_c   1.000
_cell.angle_alpha   90.00
_cell.angle_beta   90.00
_cell.angle_gamma   90.00
#
_symmetry.space_group_name_H-M   'P 1'
#
loop_
_entity.id
_entity.type
_entity.pdbx_description
1 polymer ?
#
loop_
_entity_poly.entity_id
_entity_poly.type
_entity_poly.pdbx_seq_one_letter_code
_entity_poly.pdbx_strand_id
1 'polypeptide(L)'
;MTRMFKLAATAALLANAVLAQAGTVTFSGGQDFKYLWGSRPLGLDGTFYSESGLLFTSSLRGGLISWAMTSPNNADFFGSTLLENWTGATVTATGWYGASFTLNSFEMADANNVGAVGNIAFSYTDASGSHAEQLALPGAPGLKTYDFNLVGLTSFTLTQAHPGFQIDNVVIDEPIPAPVPVPAPVPEPAAAALMLAGLAAGVIARRRKA
;
A
#
# COMPACT_ATOMS: atom_id res chain seq x y z
N MET A 1 -31.71 19.66 57.07
CA MET A 1 -31.79 19.58 55.60
C MET A 1 -30.40 19.81 55.02
N THR A 2 -29.65 18.74 54.78
CA THR A 2 -28.22 18.79 54.43
C THR A 2 -28.09 18.67 52.91
N ARG A 3 -27.67 19.73 52.23
CA ARG A 3 -27.51 19.74 50.77
C ARG A 3 -26.17 19.10 50.38
N MET A 4 -26.25 17.95 49.73
CA MET A 4 -25.11 17.24 49.12
C MET A 4 -24.74 17.92 47.79
N PHE A 5 -23.58 18.57 47.73
CA PHE A 5 -22.98 19.05 46.48
C PHE A 5 -22.30 17.89 45.76
N LYS A 6 -22.82 17.50 44.59
CA LYS A 6 -22.12 16.58 43.68
C LYS A 6 -21.12 17.38 42.85
N LEU A 7 -19.83 17.23 43.13
CA LEU A 7 -18.76 17.66 42.22
C LEU A 7 -18.75 16.68 41.03
N ALA A 8 -19.13 17.14 39.85
CA ALA A 8 -18.88 16.44 38.60
C ALA A 8 -17.44 16.71 38.17
N ALA A 9 -16.59 15.69 38.19
CA ALA A 9 -15.23 15.78 37.67
C ALA A 9 -15.28 15.63 36.14
N THR A 10 -15.18 16.74 35.42
CA THR A 10 -15.00 16.75 33.97
C THR A 10 -13.54 16.41 33.67
N ALA A 11 -13.27 15.15 33.38
CA ALA A 11 -11.97 14.74 32.83
C ALA A 11 -11.88 15.25 31.39
N ALA A 12 -11.12 16.33 31.17
CA ALA A 12 -10.81 16.81 29.83
C ALA A 12 -9.88 15.79 29.16
N LEU A 13 -10.43 15.02 28.21
CA LEU A 13 -9.65 14.16 27.34
C LEU A 13 -8.86 15.06 26.38
N LEU A 14 -7.61 15.38 26.72
CA LEU A 14 -6.68 16.02 25.80
C LEU A 14 -6.31 14.98 24.73
N ALA A 15 -7.08 14.96 23.64
CA ALA A 15 -6.68 14.28 22.42
C ALA A 15 -5.46 15.02 21.87
N ASN A 16 -4.28 14.41 21.97
CA ASN A 16 -3.10 14.87 21.25
C ASN A 16 -3.40 14.72 19.75
N ALA A 17 -3.79 15.82 19.11
CA ALA A 17 -3.86 15.88 17.66
C ALA A 17 -2.43 15.81 17.13
N VAL A 18 -2.01 14.62 16.72
CA VAL A 18 -0.78 14.46 15.94
C VAL A 18 -1.05 15.12 14.60
N LEU A 19 -0.30 16.17 14.26
CA LEU A 19 -0.36 16.76 12.93
C LEU A 19 0.08 15.68 11.94
N ALA A 20 -0.78 15.42 10.95
CA ALA A 20 -0.46 14.50 9.86
C ALA A 20 0.79 15.01 9.13
N GLN A 21 1.79 14.16 8.99
CA GLN A 21 3.01 14.44 8.23
C GLN A 21 2.94 13.64 6.94
N ALA A 22 3.07 14.34 5.81
CA ALA A 22 3.16 13.69 4.51
C ALA A 22 4.32 12.68 4.47
N GLY A 23 4.01 11.47 4.03
CA GLY A 23 4.96 10.39 3.78
C GLY A 23 5.27 10.29 2.28
N THR A 24 6.54 10.15 1.95
CA THR A 24 6.97 9.79 0.59
C THR A 24 7.19 8.29 0.53
N VAL A 25 6.50 7.62 -0.37
CA VAL A 25 6.78 6.24 -0.76
C VAL A 25 7.92 6.27 -1.78
N THR A 26 9.13 6.13 -1.25
CA THR A 26 10.32 5.84 -2.05
C THR A 26 10.40 4.33 -2.22
N PHE A 27 10.60 3.83 -3.44
CA PHE A 27 10.78 2.39 -3.61
C PHE A 27 12.14 1.99 -3.06
N SER A 28 12.15 1.46 -1.84
CA SER A 28 13.39 1.00 -1.23
C SER A 28 13.81 -0.27 -1.97
N GLY A 29 14.75 -0.12 -2.89
CA GLY A 29 15.37 -1.22 -3.64
C GLY A 29 16.22 -2.14 -2.75
N GLY A 30 15.78 -2.41 -1.51
CA GLY A 30 16.54 -3.06 -0.45
C GLY A 30 17.13 -4.39 -0.89
N GLN A 31 18.43 -4.36 -1.20
CA GLN A 31 19.43 -5.44 -1.22
C GLN A 31 19.16 -6.72 -2.05
N ASP A 32 17.94 -7.01 -2.50
CA ASP A 32 17.59 -8.24 -3.22
C ASP A 32 17.56 -8.11 -4.76
N PHE A 33 17.84 -6.92 -5.31
CA PHE A 33 18.00 -6.72 -6.77
C PHE A 33 19.41 -7.05 -7.26
N LYS A 34 20.04 -8.08 -6.66
CA LYS A 34 21.44 -8.42 -6.88
C LYS A 34 21.65 -9.31 -8.11
N TYR A 35 21.21 -8.89 -9.30
CA TYR A 35 21.65 -9.52 -10.56
C TYR A 35 22.02 -8.51 -11.64
N LEU A 36 23.19 -8.77 -12.21
CA LEU A 36 23.75 -8.11 -13.38
C LEU A 36 22.87 -8.48 -14.59
N TRP A 37 22.25 -7.48 -15.21
CA TRP A 37 21.50 -7.53 -16.48
C TRP A 37 20.05 -8.04 -16.41
N GLY A 38 19.10 -7.16 -16.75
CA GLY A 38 17.70 -7.50 -17.03
C GLY A 38 16.80 -7.35 -15.80
N SER A 39 15.70 -6.64 -16.00
CA SER A 39 14.63 -6.39 -15.03
C SER A 39 14.23 -7.61 -14.20
N ARG A 40 13.78 -7.39 -12.95
CA ARG A 40 13.28 -8.47 -12.08
C ARG A 40 11.89 -8.20 -11.54
N PRO A 41 11.03 -9.22 -11.45
CA PRO A 41 9.74 -9.11 -10.79
C PRO A 41 9.88 -8.67 -9.33
N LEU A 42 9.03 -7.75 -8.90
CA LEU A 42 8.86 -7.35 -7.50
C LEU A 42 7.87 -8.30 -6.81
N GLY A 43 8.25 -8.87 -5.67
CA GLY A 43 7.48 -9.94 -5.02
C GLY A 43 7.79 -11.34 -5.59
N LEU A 44 7.04 -12.37 -5.14
CA LEU A 44 7.31 -13.78 -5.52
C LEU A 44 7.17 -14.04 -7.03
N ASP A 45 6.37 -13.24 -7.73
CA ASP A 45 6.17 -13.38 -9.17
C ASP A 45 5.96 -12.07 -9.96
N GLY A 46 6.20 -10.90 -9.36
CA GLY A 46 6.07 -9.62 -10.07
C GLY A 46 4.64 -9.12 -10.22
N THR A 47 3.68 -9.75 -9.55
CA THR A 47 2.27 -9.35 -9.65
C THR A 47 1.91 -8.31 -8.59
N PHE A 48 2.63 -8.28 -7.46
CA PHE A 48 2.34 -7.38 -6.35
C PHE A 48 3.61 -6.89 -5.65
N TYR A 49 3.56 -5.65 -5.18
CA TYR A 49 4.58 -5.02 -4.37
C TYR A 49 3.92 -4.08 -3.36
N SER A 50 4.43 -3.99 -2.14
CA SER A 50 3.85 -3.12 -1.12
C SER A 50 4.92 -2.33 -0.40
N GLU A 51 4.67 -1.03 -0.18
CA GLU A 51 5.58 -0.12 0.51
C GLU A 51 4.74 0.99 1.17
N SER A 52 5.11 1.38 2.40
CA SER A 52 4.51 2.53 3.09
C SER A 52 2.98 2.56 3.11
N GLY A 53 2.35 1.40 3.22
CA GLY A 53 0.89 1.27 3.31
C GLY A 53 0.15 1.20 1.98
N LEU A 54 0.84 1.34 0.85
CA LEU A 54 0.29 1.10 -0.48
C LEU A 54 0.57 -0.33 -0.95
N LEU A 55 -0.39 -0.93 -1.63
CA LEU A 55 -0.26 -2.18 -2.38
C LEU A 55 -0.37 -1.87 -3.87
N PHE A 56 0.72 -2.06 -4.59
CA PHE A 56 0.81 -2.00 -6.04
C PHE A 56 0.57 -3.39 -6.61
N THR A 57 -0.26 -3.47 -7.64
CA THR A 57 -0.54 -4.71 -8.39
C THR A 57 -0.41 -4.47 -9.89
N SER A 58 0.11 -5.44 -10.63
CA SER A 58 0.05 -5.44 -12.10
C SER A 58 -1.08 -6.35 -12.59
N SER A 59 -1.69 -5.99 -13.71
CA SER A 59 -2.61 -6.89 -14.43
C SER A 59 -1.90 -8.07 -15.10
N LEU A 60 -0.57 -8.02 -15.21
CA LEU A 60 0.26 -9.11 -15.72
C LEU A 60 1.12 -9.71 -14.63
N ARG A 61 1.24 -11.04 -14.68
CA ARG A 61 2.22 -11.76 -13.88
C ARG A 61 3.62 -11.38 -14.36
N GLY A 62 4.46 -10.92 -13.44
CA GLY A 62 5.78 -10.39 -13.77
C GLY A 62 5.77 -8.93 -14.19
N GLY A 63 4.62 -8.24 -14.20
CA GLY A 63 4.47 -6.88 -14.73
C GLY A 63 5.12 -5.78 -13.91
N LEU A 64 5.21 -5.98 -12.58
CA LEU A 64 5.92 -5.07 -11.69
C LEU A 64 7.39 -5.45 -11.65
N ILE A 65 8.24 -4.61 -12.25
CA ILE A 65 9.68 -4.80 -12.28
C ILE A 65 10.42 -3.55 -11.83
N SER A 66 11.73 -3.66 -11.66
CA SER A 66 12.62 -2.49 -11.54
C SER A 66 13.88 -2.70 -12.37
N TRP A 67 14.49 -1.60 -12.80
CA TRP A 67 15.84 -1.63 -13.36
C TRP A 67 16.88 -1.73 -12.25
N ALA A 68 18.05 -2.27 -12.57
CA ALA A 68 19.18 -2.19 -11.66
C ALA A 68 19.56 -0.72 -11.41
N MET A 69 19.99 -0.37 -10.20
CA MET A 69 20.37 1.00 -9.82
C MET A 69 21.41 1.61 -10.77
N THR A 70 22.34 0.79 -11.27
CA THR A 70 23.40 1.22 -12.19
C THR A 70 23.00 1.19 -13.67
N SER A 71 21.76 0.83 -13.99
CA SER A 71 21.29 0.76 -15.37
C SER A 71 21.09 2.17 -15.92
N PRO A 72 21.54 2.47 -17.16
CA PRO A 72 21.21 3.74 -17.80
C PRO A 72 19.70 3.91 -18.04
N ASN A 73 18.94 2.81 -18.06
CA ASN A 73 17.49 2.84 -18.21
C ASN A 73 16.77 3.21 -16.91
N ASN A 74 17.45 3.19 -15.76
CA ASN A 74 16.85 3.57 -14.48
C ASN A 74 16.75 5.10 -14.41
N ALA A 75 15.53 5.61 -14.19
CA ALA A 75 15.30 7.05 -14.08
C ALA A 75 15.75 7.64 -12.73
N ASP A 76 15.90 6.81 -11.69
CA ASP A 76 16.51 7.20 -10.41
C ASP A 76 17.86 6.49 -10.19
N PHE A 77 18.95 7.17 -10.52
CA PHE A 77 20.31 6.61 -10.47
C PHE A 77 20.76 6.15 -9.07
N PHE A 78 20.15 6.68 -7.99
CA PHE A 78 20.52 6.34 -6.62
C PHE A 78 19.45 5.58 -5.84
N GLY A 79 18.31 5.32 -6.47
CA GLY A 79 17.24 4.50 -5.93
C GLY A 79 16.70 3.54 -6.96
N SER A 80 15.41 3.26 -6.84
CA SER A 80 14.71 2.22 -7.58
C SER A 80 13.38 2.79 -8.02
N THR A 81 12.97 2.50 -9.25
CA THR A 81 11.64 2.86 -9.72
C THR A 81 10.76 1.62 -9.81
N LEU A 82 9.44 1.78 -9.68
CA LEU A 82 8.48 0.77 -10.11
C LEU A 82 8.23 0.92 -11.62
N LEU A 83 8.51 -0.13 -12.39
CA LEU A 83 8.44 -0.13 -13.86
C LEU A 83 7.34 -1.07 -14.36
N GLU A 84 6.61 -0.62 -15.38
CA GLU A 84 5.69 -1.41 -16.19
C GLU A 84 6.01 -1.16 -17.68
N ASN A 85 6.40 -2.21 -18.39
CA ASN A 85 6.91 -2.14 -19.77
C ASN A 85 6.18 -3.10 -20.73
N TRP A 86 5.04 -3.64 -20.31
CA TRP A 86 4.22 -4.48 -21.17
C TRP A 86 3.04 -3.69 -21.74
N THR A 87 2.84 -3.81 -23.06
CA THR A 87 1.78 -3.09 -23.76
C THR A 87 0.41 -3.42 -23.20
N GLY A 88 -0.28 -2.38 -22.70
CA GLY A 88 -1.65 -2.49 -22.18
C GLY A 88 -1.73 -3.06 -20.77
N ALA A 89 -0.60 -3.36 -20.13
CA ALA A 89 -0.56 -3.70 -18.73
C ALA A 89 -0.87 -2.49 -17.86
N THR A 90 -1.39 -2.76 -16.67
CA THR A 90 -1.87 -1.73 -15.75
C THR A 90 -1.18 -1.90 -14.41
N VAL A 91 -0.70 -0.80 -13.82
CA VAL A 91 -0.25 -0.77 -12.42
C VAL A 91 -1.35 -0.11 -11.60
N THR A 92 -1.88 -0.80 -10.60
CA THR A 92 -2.88 -0.26 -9.69
C THR A 92 -2.32 -0.18 -8.28
N ALA A 93 -2.29 1.03 -7.72
CA ALA A 93 -2.01 1.26 -6.31
C ALA A 93 -3.32 1.32 -5.53
N THR A 94 -3.37 0.59 -4.43
CA THR A 94 -4.49 0.58 -3.49
C THR A 94 -3.98 0.84 -2.09
N GLY A 95 -4.80 1.51 -1.26
CA GLY A 95 -4.49 1.56 0.16
C GLY A 95 -4.66 0.18 0.80
N TRP A 96 -3.81 -0.16 1.78
CA TRP A 96 -3.91 -1.45 2.46
C TRP A 96 -5.31 -1.66 3.04
N TYR A 97 -5.90 -2.83 2.77
CA TYR A 97 -7.26 -3.19 3.20
C TYR A 97 -8.36 -2.24 2.70
N GLY A 98 -8.10 -1.51 1.61
CA GLY A 98 -9.03 -0.54 1.04
C GLY A 98 -9.09 0.77 1.82
N ALA A 99 -8.08 1.07 2.64
CA ALA A 99 -7.98 2.38 3.29
C ALA A 99 -7.92 3.51 2.26
N SER A 100 -8.57 4.63 2.57
CA SER A 100 -8.46 5.84 1.76
C SER A 100 -7.14 6.57 2.04
N PHE A 101 -6.57 7.24 1.05
CA PHE A 101 -5.37 8.07 1.16
C PHE A 101 -5.51 9.37 0.36
N THR A 102 -4.63 10.34 0.64
CA THR A 102 -4.45 11.51 -0.23
C THR A 102 -3.24 11.27 -1.11
N LEU A 103 -3.37 11.40 -2.43
CA LEU A 103 -2.26 11.42 -3.37
C LEU A 103 -1.86 12.86 -3.66
N ASN A 104 -0.69 13.27 -3.19
CA ASN A 104 -0.17 14.61 -3.44
C ASN A 104 0.53 14.68 -4.78
N SER A 105 1.49 13.78 -5.00
CA SER A 105 2.29 13.73 -6.21
C SER A 105 2.89 12.35 -6.42
N PHE A 106 3.40 12.11 -7.63
CA PHE A 106 4.40 11.08 -7.87
C PHE A 106 5.32 11.55 -9.00
N GLU A 107 6.46 10.90 -9.12
CA GLU A 107 7.39 11.14 -10.20
C GLU A 107 7.31 10.04 -11.26
N MET A 108 7.49 10.41 -12.53
CA MET A 108 7.38 9.47 -13.63
C MET A 108 8.35 9.78 -14.78
N ALA A 109 8.82 8.72 -15.43
CA ALA A 109 9.63 8.75 -16.65
C ALA A 109 9.16 7.66 -17.63
N ASP A 110 9.67 7.67 -18.87
CA ASP A 110 9.44 6.54 -19.79
C ASP A 110 10.21 5.28 -19.34
N ALA A 111 9.75 4.10 -19.75
CA ALA A 111 10.29 2.82 -19.32
C ALA A 111 11.81 2.67 -19.48
N ASN A 112 12.43 3.31 -20.49
CA ASN A 112 13.86 3.15 -20.76
C ASN A 112 14.66 4.42 -20.45
N ASN A 113 14.03 5.43 -19.85
CA ASN A 113 14.65 6.70 -19.52
C ASN A 113 15.35 7.38 -20.72
N VAL A 114 14.77 7.25 -21.92
CA VAL A 114 15.34 7.83 -23.16
C VAL A 114 14.68 9.14 -23.59
N GLY A 115 13.71 9.63 -22.82
CA GLY A 115 12.92 10.82 -23.16
C GLY A 115 11.85 10.54 -24.20
N ALA A 116 11.28 9.33 -24.19
CA ALA A 116 10.19 8.98 -25.09
C ALA A 116 8.91 9.78 -24.75
N VAL A 117 8.17 10.16 -25.79
CA VAL A 117 6.89 10.85 -25.67
C VAL A 117 5.74 9.85 -25.71
N GLY A 118 4.64 10.19 -25.03
CA GLY A 118 3.44 9.38 -24.98
C GLY A 118 2.47 9.90 -23.94
N ASN A 119 1.30 9.27 -23.85
CA ASN A 119 0.33 9.53 -22.81
C ASN A 119 0.18 8.30 -21.92
N ILE A 120 -0.06 8.54 -20.64
CA ILE A 120 -0.41 7.55 -19.63
C ILE A 120 -1.87 7.76 -19.28
N ALA A 121 -2.67 6.71 -19.42
CA ALA A 121 -4.02 6.73 -18.88
C ALA A 121 -3.91 6.62 -17.36
N PHE A 122 -4.30 7.68 -16.67
CA PHE A 122 -4.38 7.73 -15.22
C PHE A 122 -5.85 7.71 -14.83
N SER A 123 -6.23 6.74 -14.01
CA SER A 123 -7.56 6.67 -13.42
C SER A 123 -7.47 6.53 -11.92
N TYR A 124 -8.48 7.00 -11.20
CA TYR A 124 -8.54 6.87 -9.75
C TYR A 124 -9.97 6.71 -9.27
N THR A 125 -10.14 6.15 -8.07
CA THR A 125 -11.45 5.99 -7.44
C THR A 125 -11.45 6.60 -6.05
N ASP A 126 -12.44 7.45 -5.79
CA ASP A 126 -12.69 8.09 -4.51
C ASP A 126 -14.15 7.89 -4.07
N ALA A 127 -14.58 8.58 -3.01
CA ALA A 127 -15.95 8.48 -2.50
C ALA A 127 -17.02 9.01 -3.48
N SER A 128 -16.65 9.83 -4.45
CA SER A 128 -17.55 10.38 -5.47
C SER A 128 -17.68 9.49 -6.72
N GLY A 129 -16.73 8.58 -6.94
CA GLY A 129 -16.77 7.59 -8.01
C GLY A 129 -15.41 7.35 -8.66
N SER A 130 -15.44 6.89 -9.91
CA SER A 130 -14.24 6.67 -10.73
C SER A 130 -14.01 7.83 -11.69
N HIS A 131 -12.74 8.22 -11.82
CA HIS A 131 -12.29 9.34 -12.63
C HIS A 131 -11.16 8.90 -13.56
N ALA A 132 -10.93 9.64 -14.65
CA ALA A 132 -9.86 9.34 -15.58
C ALA A 132 -9.34 10.62 -16.27
N GLU A 133 -8.04 10.67 -16.49
CA GLU A 133 -7.34 11.70 -17.24
C GLU A 133 -6.11 11.11 -17.96
N GLN A 134 -5.42 11.95 -18.73
CA GLN A 134 -4.23 11.57 -19.49
C GLN A 134 -3.04 12.40 -19.01
N LEU A 135 -1.97 11.72 -18.63
CA LEU A 135 -0.71 12.35 -18.25
C LEU A 135 0.26 12.25 -19.42
N ALA A 136 0.77 13.39 -19.90
CA ALA A 136 1.79 13.39 -20.96
C ALA A 136 3.15 13.04 -20.36
N LEU A 137 3.86 12.05 -20.91
CA LEU A 137 5.25 11.77 -20.56
C LEU A 137 6.15 12.98 -20.84
N PRO A 138 7.24 13.16 -20.08
CA PRO A 138 8.04 14.38 -20.10
C PRO A 138 8.73 14.69 -21.44
N GLY A 139 8.98 13.67 -22.28
CA GLY A 139 9.73 13.85 -23.53
C GLY A 139 11.21 14.20 -23.34
N ALA A 140 11.74 13.94 -22.14
CA ALA A 140 13.15 14.09 -21.77
C ALA A 140 13.53 12.99 -20.78
N PRO A 141 14.79 12.52 -20.77
CA PRO A 141 15.28 11.62 -19.73
C PRO A 141 15.16 12.23 -18.34
N GLY A 142 14.87 11.40 -17.36
CA GLY A 142 14.72 11.74 -15.96
C GLY A 142 13.27 11.67 -15.47
N LEU A 143 13.15 11.56 -14.15
CA LEU A 143 11.88 11.63 -13.45
C LEU A 143 11.30 13.06 -13.52
N LYS A 144 9.98 13.15 -13.76
CA LYS A 144 9.21 14.39 -13.68
C LYS A 144 8.07 14.24 -12.68
N THR A 145 7.92 15.24 -11.83
CA THR A 145 6.83 15.32 -10.84
C THR A 145 5.48 15.65 -11.50
N TYR A 146 4.45 14.93 -11.09
CA TYR A 146 3.04 15.21 -11.39
C TYR A 146 2.33 15.48 -10.07
N ASP A 147 1.72 16.66 -9.97
CA ASP A 147 1.00 17.11 -8.78
C ASP A 147 -0.51 16.91 -8.95
N PHE A 148 -1.16 16.37 -7.92
CA PHE A 148 -2.55 15.95 -7.92
C PHE A 148 -3.34 16.58 -6.77
N ASN A 149 -2.85 16.46 -5.53
CA ASN A 149 -3.56 16.83 -4.31
C ASN A 149 -4.98 16.21 -4.23
N LEU A 150 -5.09 14.95 -4.63
CA LEU A 150 -6.35 14.21 -4.68
C LEU A 150 -6.61 13.52 -3.34
N VAL A 151 -7.72 13.85 -2.68
CA VAL A 151 -8.05 13.40 -1.32
C VAL A 151 -9.07 12.27 -1.35
N GLY A 152 -8.92 11.31 -0.43
CA GLY A 152 -9.93 10.26 -0.22
C GLY A 152 -9.91 9.17 -1.29
N LEU A 153 -8.75 8.96 -1.93
CA LEU A 153 -8.55 7.93 -2.94
C LEU A 153 -8.52 6.56 -2.28
N THR A 154 -9.24 5.61 -2.88
CA THR A 154 -9.15 4.19 -2.54
C THR A 154 -8.17 3.46 -3.46
N SER A 155 -8.04 3.95 -4.70
CA SER A 155 -7.08 3.44 -5.67
C SER A 155 -6.72 4.48 -6.73
N PHE A 156 -5.55 4.27 -7.35
CA PHE A 156 -5.24 4.83 -8.66
C PHE A 156 -4.60 3.78 -9.56
N THR A 157 -4.79 3.93 -10.86
CA THR A 157 -4.29 3.02 -11.89
C THR A 157 -3.59 3.80 -13.00
N LEU A 158 -2.45 3.29 -13.41
CA LEU A 158 -1.68 3.77 -14.56
C LEU A 158 -1.70 2.69 -15.65
N THR A 159 -1.96 3.08 -16.89
CA THR A 159 -1.96 2.17 -18.04
C THR A 159 -1.32 2.83 -19.24
N GLN A 160 -0.47 2.08 -19.96
CA GLN A 160 0.10 2.55 -21.23
C GLN A 160 0.34 1.40 -22.20
N ALA A 161 0.21 1.67 -23.50
CA ALA A 161 0.57 0.73 -24.55
C ALA A 161 2.08 0.75 -24.90
N HIS A 162 2.67 1.94 -25.04
CA HIS A 162 4.09 2.16 -25.35
C HIS A 162 4.41 3.63 -25.00
N PRO A 163 5.62 3.99 -24.55
CA PRO A 163 6.82 3.19 -24.32
C PRO A 163 6.86 2.41 -23.00
N GLY A 164 5.79 2.43 -22.21
CA GLY A 164 5.84 1.98 -20.80
C GLY A 164 6.38 3.10 -19.91
N PHE A 165 6.33 2.89 -18.60
CA PHE A 165 6.64 3.95 -17.64
C PHE A 165 7.37 3.43 -16.40
N GLN A 166 8.15 4.33 -15.80
CA GLN A 166 8.73 4.19 -14.47
C GLN A 166 8.01 5.17 -13.55
N ILE A 167 7.62 4.76 -12.35
CA ILE A 167 7.16 5.65 -11.29
C ILE A 167 8.07 5.58 -10.06
N ASP A 168 8.17 6.68 -9.35
CA ASP A 168 8.87 6.80 -8.07
C ASP A 168 8.25 7.90 -7.19
N ASN A 169 8.72 8.00 -5.95
CA ASN A 169 8.44 9.10 -5.03
C ASN A 169 6.93 9.40 -4.91
N VAL A 170 6.11 8.38 -4.71
CA VAL A 170 4.65 8.56 -4.53
C VAL A 170 4.40 9.22 -3.18
N VAL A 171 3.99 10.49 -3.16
CA VAL A 171 3.78 11.27 -1.94
C VAL A 171 2.32 11.18 -1.49
N ILE A 172 2.11 10.74 -0.25
CA ILE A 172 0.79 10.62 0.38
C ILE A 172 0.75 11.32 1.75
N ASP A 173 -0.36 11.97 2.12
CA ASP A 173 -0.42 12.74 3.39
C ASP A 173 -0.48 11.88 4.66
N GLU A 174 -0.93 10.63 4.55
CA GLU A 174 -1.04 9.72 5.67
C GLU A 174 -0.41 8.39 5.27
N PRO A 175 0.71 7.98 5.90
CA PRO A 175 1.13 6.61 5.81
C PRO A 175 -0.02 5.76 6.36
N ILE A 176 -0.64 4.97 5.48
CA ILE A 176 -1.73 4.08 5.89
C ILE A 176 -1.17 3.22 7.02
N PRO A 177 -1.80 3.23 8.22
CA PRO A 177 -1.26 2.53 9.36
C PRO A 177 -0.91 1.12 8.96
N ALA A 178 0.35 0.73 9.17
CA ALA A 178 0.76 -0.65 8.98
C ALA A 178 -0.23 -1.54 9.75
N PRO A 179 -0.60 -2.71 9.23
CA PRO A 179 -1.50 -3.61 9.92
C PRO A 179 -1.03 -3.76 11.35
N VAL A 180 -1.88 -3.37 12.31
CA VAL A 180 -1.63 -3.76 13.70
C VAL A 180 -1.62 -5.28 13.67
N PRO A 181 -0.50 -5.95 14.03
CA PRO A 181 -0.46 -7.39 14.03
C PRO A 181 -1.66 -7.87 14.84
N VAL A 182 -2.60 -8.55 14.19
CA VAL A 182 -3.69 -9.19 14.92
C VAL A 182 -2.98 -10.16 15.85
N PRO A 183 -3.04 -9.97 17.18
CA PRO A 183 -2.36 -10.88 18.08
C PRO A 183 -2.84 -12.29 17.73
N ALA A 184 -1.89 -13.21 17.55
CA ALA A 184 -2.22 -14.59 17.26
C ALA A 184 -3.32 -15.03 18.23
N PRO A 185 -4.38 -15.74 17.77
CA PRO A 185 -5.46 -16.17 18.63
C PRO A 185 -4.85 -16.77 19.89
N VAL A 186 -5.08 -16.14 21.04
CA VAL A 186 -4.59 -16.65 22.31
C VAL A 186 -5.15 -18.06 22.43
N PRO A 187 -4.32 -19.11 22.52
CA PRO A 187 -4.81 -20.47 22.69
C PRO A 187 -5.81 -20.46 23.83
N GLU A 188 -7.04 -20.92 23.58
CA GLU A 188 -8.05 -20.95 24.62
C GLU A 188 -7.47 -21.64 25.85
N PRO A 189 -7.63 -21.06 27.05
CA PRO A 189 -7.00 -21.62 28.23
C PRO A 189 -7.49 -23.06 28.40
N ALA A 190 -6.57 -23.98 28.65
CA ALA A 190 -6.85 -25.40 28.90
C ALA A 190 -7.96 -25.63 29.95
N ALA A 191 -8.26 -24.61 30.77
CA ALA A 191 -9.41 -24.53 31.65
C ALA A 191 -10.76 -24.78 30.94
N ALA A 192 -10.97 -24.29 29.70
CA ALA A 192 -12.20 -24.54 28.95
C ALA A 192 -12.33 -26.02 28.54
N ALA A 193 -11.22 -26.62 28.08
CA ALA A 193 -11.15 -28.05 27.80
C ALA A 193 -11.37 -28.91 29.06
N LEU A 194 -10.80 -28.52 30.20
CA LEU A 194 -10.99 -29.17 31.50
C LEU A 194 -12.42 -29.03 32.02
N MET A 195 -13.05 -27.87 31.84
CA MET A 195 -14.44 -27.63 32.21
C MET A 195 -15.39 -28.53 31.41
N LEU A 196 -15.18 -28.64 30.09
CA LEU A 196 -15.97 -29.52 29.23
C LEU A 196 -15.73 -31.00 29.55
N ALA A 197 -14.48 -31.40 29.80
CA ALA A 197 -14.15 -32.76 30.23
C ALA A 197 -14.81 -33.10 31.59
N GLY A 198 -14.81 -32.16 32.53
CA GLY A 198 -15.47 -32.31 33.83
C GLY A 198 -16.99 -32.46 33.71
N LEU A 199 -17.64 -31.65 32.86
CA LEU A 199 -19.07 -31.77 32.56
C LEU A 199 -19.41 -33.12 31.94
N ALA A 200 -18.63 -33.58 30.96
CA ALA A 200 -18.82 -34.88 30.32
C ALA A 200 -18.67 -36.05 31.31
N ALA A 201 -17.64 -36.00 32.16
CA ALA A 201 -17.42 -36.99 33.22
C ALA A 201 -18.59 -37.05 34.21
N GLY A 202 -19.14 -35.89 34.60
CA GLY A 202 -20.31 -35.80 35.48
C GLY A 202 -21.58 -36.43 34.88
N VAL A 203 -21.85 -36.20 33.60
CA VAL A 203 -23.01 -36.79 32.90
C VAL A 203 -22.88 -38.31 32.79
N ILE A 204 -21.69 -38.82 32.47
CA ILE A 204 -21.42 -40.26 32.38
C ILE A 204 -21.56 -40.94 33.75
N ALA A 205 -21.03 -40.31 34.81
CA ALA A 205 -21.14 -40.85 36.16
C ALA A 205 -22.60 -40.95 36.65
N ARG A 206 -23.46 -39.99 36.27
CA ARG A 206 -24.88 -39.98 36.64
C ARG A 206 -25.68 -41.11 35.99
N ARG A 207 -25.31 -41.52 34.76
CA ARG A 207 -25.97 -42.61 34.02
C ARG A 207 -25.65 -44.02 34.53
N ARG A 208 -24.61 -44.19 35.36
CA ARG A 208 -24.24 -45.51 35.92
C ARG A 208 -24.92 -45.84 37.26
N LYS A 209 -25.64 -44.89 37.85
CA LYS A 209 -26.34 -45.05 39.14
C LYS A 209 -27.86 -45.19 39.03
N ALA A 210 -28.41 -45.03 37.82
CA ALA A 210 -29.80 -45.35 37.49
C ALA A 210 -29.84 -46.72 36.82
#